data_AF-A0A6C0L0S6-F1
#
_entry.id   AF-A0A6C0L0S6-F1
#
_cell.length_a   1.000
_cell.length_b   1.000
_cell.length_c   1.000
_cell.angle_alpha   90.00
_cell.angle_beta   90.00
_cell.angle_gamma   90.00
#
_symmetry.space_group_name_H-M   'P 1'
#
loop_
_entity.id
_entity.type
_entity.pdbx_description
1 polymer ?
#
loop_
_entity_poly.entity_id
_entity_poly.type
_entity_poly.pdbx_seq_one_letter_code
_entity_poly.pdbx_strand_id
1 'polypeptide(L)'
;MSNLELCTQILFKKYGNEFPWLNYPDLNKIIEKFANDPIYQINNGELSVDKVKVIHSKVYPVIEKIERIKCFRNLDEKEDENENENLAKKVDLKNSIPKRDLEEIIPTVNYKTHHVLIDSKDRNKDIWSKNNPFQFSLGPSSVNLSSMNQPNTVYRSFSDVHSVTIKKIIIPYTNVSVPYLLLTVNELGSNISGTNDIMNNCFGHLTNPIIVGNYAHFVYNENFESVVQTGQESHMTKIFSPRIELSKLTFDIKKPDGTIVDFGNDNSVVIELQITCLRKELENTMLVRRS
;
A
#
# COMPACT_ATOMS: atom_id res chain seq x y z
N MET A 1 23.06 -3.93 -31.34
CA MET A 1 22.44 -4.30 -30.04
C MET A 1 21.14 -3.54 -29.96
N SER A 2 20.01 -4.24 -29.80
CA SER A 2 18.71 -3.58 -29.70
C SER A 2 18.58 -2.84 -28.37
N ASN A 3 17.74 -1.81 -28.31
CA ASN A 3 17.44 -1.12 -27.05
C ASN A 3 16.86 -2.08 -26.00
N LEU A 4 16.15 -3.13 -26.45
CA LEU A 4 15.68 -4.22 -25.62
C LEU A 4 16.85 -4.98 -24.98
N GLU A 5 17.82 -5.44 -25.79
CA GLU A 5 19.02 -6.14 -25.30
C GLU A 5 19.84 -5.28 -24.33
N LEU A 6 20.02 -3.99 -24.65
CA LEU A 6 20.77 -3.08 -23.80
C LEU A 6 20.04 -2.85 -22.45
N CYS A 7 18.72 -2.72 -22.46
CA CYS A 7 17.93 -2.63 -21.24
C CYS A 7 17.99 -3.93 -20.43
N THR A 8 17.89 -5.09 -21.08
CA THR A 8 18.05 -6.41 -20.44
C THR A 8 19.42 -6.52 -19.78
N GLN A 9 20.51 -6.10 -20.43
CA GLN A 9 21.85 -6.12 -19.81
C GLN A 9 21.96 -5.23 -18.57
N ILE A 10 21.42 -4.00 -18.64
CA ILE A 10 21.45 -3.06 -17.51
C ILE A 10 20.69 -3.64 -16.31
N LEU A 11 19.49 -4.17 -16.54
CA LEU A 11 18.66 -4.74 -15.49
C LEU A 11 19.21 -6.07 -14.99
N PHE A 12 19.79 -6.91 -15.86
CA PHE A 12 20.41 -8.17 -15.47
C PHE A 12 21.60 -7.94 -14.54
N LYS A 13 22.42 -6.90 -14.80
CA LYS A 13 23.52 -6.50 -13.91
C LYS A 13 23.02 -6.06 -12.53
N LYS A 14 21.82 -5.48 -12.44
CA LYS A 14 21.18 -5.09 -11.18
C LYS A 14 20.64 -6.32 -10.43
N TYR A 15 19.93 -7.21 -11.13
CA TYR A 15 19.17 -8.29 -10.51
C TYR A 15 19.91 -9.61 -10.36
N GLY A 16 20.95 -9.87 -11.14
CA GLY A 16 21.60 -11.18 -11.20
C GLY A 16 22.17 -11.66 -9.87
N ASN A 17 22.52 -10.73 -8.97
CA ASN A 17 22.98 -11.05 -7.61
C ASN A 17 21.83 -11.14 -6.59
N GLU A 18 20.74 -10.40 -6.82
CA GLU A 18 19.57 -10.33 -5.93
C GLU A 18 18.64 -11.53 -6.15
N PHE A 19 18.56 -12.05 -7.37
CA PHE A 19 17.69 -13.16 -7.77
C PHE A 19 18.47 -14.23 -8.53
N PRO A 20 19.13 -15.19 -7.84
CA PRO A 20 20.00 -16.19 -8.47
C PRO A 20 19.31 -17.10 -9.51
N TRP A 21 17.98 -17.22 -9.44
CA TRP A 21 17.19 -18.01 -10.38
C TRP A 21 16.85 -17.27 -11.68
N LEU A 22 16.98 -15.94 -11.69
CA LEU A 22 16.61 -15.11 -12.83
C LEU A 22 17.75 -15.18 -13.83
N ASN A 23 17.53 -15.86 -14.96
CA ASN A 23 18.49 -15.90 -16.05
C ASN A 23 18.19 -14.82 -17.11
N TYR A 24 19.20 -14.53 -17.93
CA TYR A 24 19.12 -13.48 -18.94
C TYR A 24 17.97 -13.69 -19.96
N PRO A 25 17.75 -14.91 -20.50
CA PRO A 25 16.59 -15.19 -21.38
C PRO A 25 15.23 -14.91 -20.73
N ASP A 26 15.04 -15.27 -19.47
CA ASP A 26 13.78 -15.07 -18.77
C ASP A 26 13.54 -13.57 -18.50
N LEU A 27 14.57 -12.84 -18.09
CA LEU A 27 14.48 -11.39 -17.94
C LEU A 27 14.17 -10.71 -19.29
N ASN A 28 14.78 -11.16 -20.38
CA ASN A 28 14.53 -10.61 -21.71
C ASN A 28 13.06 -10.78 -22.12
N LYS A 29 12.46 -11.96 -21.87
CA LYS A 29 11.04 -12.21 -22.14
C LYS A 29 10.10 -11.36 -21.27
N ILE A 30 10.46 -11.14 -20.01
CA ILE A 30 9.68 -10.27 -19.12
C ILE A 30 9.71 -8.84 -19.65
N ILE A 31 10.88 -8.33 -20.03
CA ILE A 31 11.02 -6.97 -20.58
C ILE A 31 10.31 -6.85 -21.93
N GLU A 32 10.42 -7.85 -22.80
CA GLU A 32 9.77 -7.88 -24.13
C GLU A 32 8.25 -7.74 -24.03
N LYS A 33 7.61 -8.37 -23.03
CA LYS A 33 6.17 -8.20 -22.77
C LYS A 33 5.78 -6.76 -22.47
N PHE A 34 6.64 -5.99 -21.83
CA PHE A 34 6.40 -4.57 -21.53
C PHE A 34 6.90 -3.63 -22.63
N ALA A 35 7.80 -4.10 -23.51
CA ALA A 35 8.34 -3.37 -24.64
C ALA A 35 7.37 -3.24 -25.82
N ASN A 36 6.40 -4.16 -25.92
CA ASN A 36 5.39 -4.19 -26.97
C ASN A 36 4.11 -3.41 -26.63
N ASP A 37 4.09 -2.70 -25.49
CA ASP A 37 3.01 -1.80 -25.08
C ASP A 37 3.02 -0.52 -25.96
N PRO A 38 1.92 -0.19 -26.68
CA PRO A 38 1.89 0.88 -27.70
C PRO A 38 2.25 2.28 -27.17
N ILE A 39 2.28 2.50 -25.86
CA ILE A 39 2.62 3.78 -25.22
C ILE A 39 4.14 3.96 -25.07
N TYR A 40 4.95 2.89 -25.10
CA TYR A 40 6.38 2.93 -24.76
C TYR A 40 7.24 2.14 -25.76
N GLN A 41 7.31 2.60 -27.00
CA GLN A 41 8.15 2.02 -28.04
C GLN A 41 9.65 2.12 -27.67
N ILE A 42 10.16 1.15 -26.92
CA ILE A 42 11.59 1.02 -26.57
C ILE A 42 12.46 0.90 -27.82
N ASN A 43 11.89 0.39 -28.91
CA ASN A 43 12.57 0.19 -30.18
C ASN A 43 12.83 1.50 -30.96
N ASN A 44 12.25 2.64 -30.53
CA ASN A 44 12.40 3.92 -31.22
C ASN A 44 13.20 4.95 -30.39
N GLY A 45 14.26 5.49 -31.00
CA GLY A 45 15.14 6.52 -30.44
C GLY A 45 16.22 6.00 -29.49
N GLU A 46 16.97 6.92 -28.87
CA GLU A 46 18.00 6.56 -27.88
C GLU A 46 17.37 6.01 -26.57
N LEU A 47 18.08 5.07 -25.93
CA LEU A 47 17.71 4.52 -24.64
C LEU A 47 18.16 5.48 -23.53
N SER A 48 17.21 6.25 -22.98
CA SER A 48 17.47 7.14 -21.85
C SER A 48 17.34 6.42 -20.51
N VAL A 49 17.98 6.98 -19.47
CA VAL A 49 17.88 6.48 -18.09
C VAL A 49 16.43 6.41 -17.61
N ASP A 50 15.59 7.38 -17.98
CA ASP A 50 14.19 7.40 -17.57
C ASP A 50 13.36 6.29 -18.22
N LYS A 51 13.64 5.94 -19.49
CA LYS A 51 13.03 4.76 -20.14
C LYS A 51 13.39 3.47 -19.38
N VAL A 52 14.65 3.32 -18.97
CA VAL A 52 15.10 2.16 -18.17
C VAL A 52 14.43 2.13 -16.80
N LYS A 53 14.23 3.28 -16.14
CA LYS A 53 13.51 3.36 -14.86
C LYS A 53 12.04 2.94 -14.98
N VAL A 54 11.36 3.35 -16.04
CA VAL A 54 9.96 2.95 -16.31
C VAL A 54 9.84 1.44 -16.57
N ILE A 55 10.80 0.86 -17.29
CA ILE A 55 10.84 -0.59 -17.49
C ILE A 55 11.13 -1.30 -16.17
N HIS A 56 12.09 -0.79 -15.41
CA HIS A 56 12.44 -1.32 -14.09
C HIS A 56 11.23 -1.35 -13.14
N SER A 57 10.41 -0.30 -13.09
CA SER A 57 9.22 -0.26 -12.23
C SER A 57 8.14 -1.27 -12.63
N LYS A 58 8.08 -1.66 -13.91
CA LYS A 58 7.17 -2.73 -14.39
C LYS A 58 7.75 -4.13 -14.17
N VAL A 59 9.05 -4.30 -14.35
CA VAL A 59 9.73 -5.60 -14.34
C VAL A 59 10.05 -6.07 -12.92
N TYR A 60 10.47 -5.17 -12.02
CA TYR A 60 10.86 -5.52 -10.65
C TYR A 60 9.75 -6.22 -9.86
N PRO A 61 8.49 -5.74 -9.85
CA PRO A 61 7.42 -6.39 -9.10
C PRO A 61 7.13 -7.81 -9.61
N VAL A 62 7.35 -8.07 -10.91
CA VAL A 62 7.20 -9.40 -11.49
C VAL A 62 8.28 -10.34 -10.97
N ILE A 63 9.54 -9.89 -10.94
CA ILE A 63 10.66 -10.66 -10.41
C ILE A 63 10.47 -10.97 -8.93
N GLU A 64 10.19 -9.96 -8.11
CA GLU A 64 9.99 -10.11 -6.67
C GLU A 64 8.85 -11.11 -6.35
N LYS A 65 7.79 -11.08 -7.16
CA LYS A 65 6.67 -12.01 -7.01
C LYS A 65 7.04 -13.45 -7.37
N ILE A 66 7.83 -13.67 -8.41
CA ILE A 66 8.33 -15.01 -8.77
C ILE A 66 9.23 -15.55 -7.66
N GLU A 67 10.08 -14.71 -7.06
CA GLU A 67 10.91 -15.10 -5.92
C GLU A 67 10.05 -15.55 -4.75
N ARG A 68 9.03 -14.77 -4.38
CA ARG A 68 8.10 -15.14 -3.29
C ARG A 68 7.42 -16.49 -3.54
N ILE A 69 6.92 -16.74 -4.77
CA ILE A 69 6.29 -18.02 -5.13
C ILE A 69 7.29 -19.18 -5.00
N LYS A 70 8.53 -18.98 -5.41
CA LYS A 70 9.59 -20.01 -5.27
C LYS A 70 9.92 -20.28 -3.81
N CYS A 71 9.97 -19.25 -2.96
CA CYS A 71 10.14 -19.43 -1.52
C CYS A 71 8.98 -20.24 -0.91
N PHE A 72 7.72 -19.97 -1.29
CA PHE A 72 6.56 -20.73 -0.81
C PHE A 72 6.60 -22.21 -1.23
N ARG A 73 6.91 -22.50 -2.50
CA ARG A 73 7.02 -23.89 -2.97
C ARG A 73 8.15 -24.67 -2.27
N ASN A 74 9.25 -24.00 -1.97
CA ASN A 74 10.37 -24.59 -1.21
C ASN A 74 10.03 -24.79 0.28
N LEU A 75 8.98 -24.15 0.80
CA LEU A 75 8.47 -24.39 2.16
C LEU A 75 7.52 -25.59 2.17
N ASP A 76 6.64 -25.70 1.16
CA ASP A 76 5.75 -26.87 1.00
C ASP A 76 6.55 -28.17 0.78
N GLU A 77 7.66 -28.12 0.03
CA GLU A 77 8.54 -29.28 -0.18
C GLU A 77 9.27 -29.73 1.10
N LYS A 78 9.42 -28.85 2.11
CA LYS A 78 10.05 -29.20 3.40
C LYS A 78 9.06 -29.76 4.41
N GLU A 79 7.77 -29.53 4.23
CA GLU A 79 6.71 -30.11 5.08
C GLU A 79 6.30 -31.53 4.64
N ASP A 80 6.62 -31.91 3.39
CA ASP A 80 6.27 -33.21 2.78
C ASP A 80 7.38 -34.29 2.90
N GLU A 81 8.44 -34.09 3.69
CA GLU A 81 9.50 -35.11 3.87
C GLU A 81 9.14 -36.25 4.83
N ASN A 82 7.96 -36.23 5.47
CA ASN A 82 7.45 -37.34 6.26
C ASN A 82 6.11 -37.84 5.71
N GLU A 83 6.17 -38.71 4.69
CA GLU A 83 5.45 -40.00 4.66
C GLU A 83 5.72 -40.71 3.32
N ASN A 84 6.65 -41.67 3.39
CA ASN A 84 6.82 -42.71 2.38
C ASN A 84 5.55 -43.57 2.29
N GLU A 85 4.63 -43.30 1.35
CA GLU A 85 3.78 -44.38 0.79
C GLU A 85 2.99 -44.11 -0.52
N ASN A 86 3.22 -43.02 -1.27
CA ASN A 86 2.44 -42.79 -2.51
C ASN A 86 3.28 -42.45 -3.76
N LEU A 87 4.43 -43.12 -3.97
CA LEU A 87 5.21 -42.97 -5.21
C LEU A 87 4.58 -43.63 -6.43
N ALA A 88 3.68 -44.62 -6.28
CA ALA A 88 3.12 -45.35 -7.42
C ALA A 88 1.92 -44.64 -8.10
N LYS A 89 1.19 -43.77 -7.39
CA LYS A 89 0.04 -43.02 -7.98
C LYS A 89 0.43 -41.67 -8.59
N LYS A 90 1.62 -41.14 -8.29
CA LYS A 90 2.10 -39.84 -8.81
C LYS A 90 2.68 -39.91 -10.23
N VAL A 91 2.97 -41.10 -10.76
CA VAL A 91 3.61 -41.27 -12.09
C VAL A 91 2.59 -41.16 -13.24
N ASP A 92 1.33 -41.57 -13.04
CA ASP A 92 0.33 -41.56 -14.11
C ASP A 92 -0.46 -40.25 -14.28
N LEU A 93 -0.49 -39.35 -13.29
CA LEU A 93 -1.17 -38.05 -13.42
C LEU A 93 -0.32 -36.97 -14.12
N LYS A 94 1.00 -37.17 -14.25
CA LYS A 94 1.89 -36.19 -14.88
C LYS A 94 1.83 -36.19 -16.42
N ASN A 95 1.25 -37.22 -17.02
CA ASN A 95 1.24 -37.39 -18.48
C ASN A 95 -0.09 -37.06 -19.17
N SER A 96 -1.10 -36.54 -18.45
CA SER A 96 -2.44 -36.32 -19.00
C SER A 96 -2.97 -34.87 -18.94
N ILE A 97 -2.14 -33.89 -18.56
CA ILE A 97 -2.56 -32.48 -18.62
C ILE A 97 -1.95 -31.82 -19.88
N PRO A 98 -2.78 -31.41 -20.88
CA PRO A 98 -2.28 -30.73 -22.06
C PRO A 98 -1.54 -29.45 -21.68
N LYS A 99 -0.34 -29.26 -22.23
CA LYS A 99 0.57 -28.10 -22.04
C LYS A 99 -0.02 -26.72 -22.42
N ARG A 100 -1.32 -26.61 -22.75
CA ARG A 100 -1.97 -25.37 -23.22
C ARG A 100 -2.73 -24.58 -22.15
N ASP A 101 -2.89 -25.12 -20.94
CA ASP A 101 -3.68 -24.44 -19.89
C ASP A 101 -2.82 -23.75 -18.81
N LEU A 102 -1.49 -23.64 -19.02
CA LEU A 102 -0.58 -22.91 -18.11
C LEU A 102 -0.50 -21.40 -18.42
N GLU A 103 -1.23 -20.91 -19.43
CA GLU A 103 -1.29 -19.49 -19.79
C GLU A 103 -2.34 -18.67 -18.98
N GLU A 104 -3.17 -19.32 -18.17
CA GLU A 104 -4.07 -18.67 -17.20
C GLU A 104 -3.77 -19.32 -15.84
N ILE A 105 -3.14 -18.67 -14.87
CA ILE A 105 -3.68 -17.59 -14.04
C ILE A 105 -2.44 -16.89 -13.44
N ILE A 106 -2.13 -15.67 -13.90
CA ILE A 106 -1.30 -14.76 -13.12
C ILE A 106 -2.26 -14.14 -12.10
N PRO A 107 -2.19 -14.45 -10.79
CA PRO A 107 -3.09 -13.81 -9.83
C PRO A 107 -2.75 -12.33 -9.82
N THR A 108 -3.54 -11.49 -10.47
CA THR A 108 -3.31 -10.05 -10.49
C THR A 108 -3.46 -9.59 -9.05
N VAL A 109 -2.39 -9.03 -8.46
CA VAL A 109 -2.43 -8.50 -7.10
C VAL A 109 -3.31 -7.26 -7.17
N ASN A 110 -4.60 -7.48 -7.00
CA ASN A 110 -5.59 -6.42 -7.08
C ASN A 110 -5.54 -5.65 -5.76
N TYR A 111 -5.48 -4.33 -5.84
CA TYR A 111 -5.60 -3.47 -4.67
C TYR A 111 -7.02 -2.91 -4.63
N LYS A 112 -7.55 -2.74 -3.41
CA LYS A 112 -8.79 -2.03 -3.18
C LYS A 112 -8.51 -0.82 -2.32
N THR A 113 -8.89 0.34 -2.83
CA THR A 113 -8.76 1.61 -2.14
C THR A 113 -10.08 1.98 -1.46
N HIS A 114 -9.96 2.49 -0.24
CA HIS A 114 -11.05 2.95 0.59
C HIS A 114 -10.81 4.39 1.01
N HIS A 115 -11.81 5.24 0.81
CA HIS A 115 -11.81 6.60 1.33
C HIS A 115 -12.51 6.60 2.69
N VAL A 116 -11.82 7.13 3.70
CA VAL A 116 -12.30 7.20 5.08
C VAL A 116 -12.27 8.65 5.49
N LEU A 117 -13.41 9.15 5.97
CA LEU A 117 -13.55 10.50 6.49
C LEU A 117 -13.88 10.40 7.98
N ILE A 118 -13.11 11.12 8.80
CA ILE A 118 -13.21 11.09 10.25
C ILE A 118 -13.41 12.51 10.75
N ASP A 119 -14.41 12.73 11.60
CA ASP A 119 -14.67 13.99 12.29
C ASP A 119 -14.47 13.79 13.80
N SER A 120 -13.57 14.56 14.43
CA SER A 120 -13.28 14.46 15.86
C SER A 120 -14.50 14.64 16.77
N LYS A 121 -15.59 15.25 16.30
CA LYS A 121 -16.85 15.38 17.06
C LYS A 121 -17.53 14.04 17.33
N ASP A 122 -17.27 13.06 16.48
CA ASP A 122 -17.81 11.71 16.57
C ASP A 122 -16.90 10.78 17.37
N ARG A 123 -15.91 11.29 18.11
CA ARG A 123 -15.06 10.46 18.98
C ARG A 123 -15.85 9.97 20.20
N ASN A 124 -15.34 8.93 20.86
CA ASN A 124 -15.82 8.58 22.18
C ASN A 124 -15.41 9.66 23.20
N LYS A 125 -16.35 10.51 23.60
CA LYS A 125 -16.12 11.67 24.48
C LYS A 125 -15.82 11.30 25.93
N ASP A 126 -16.18 10.09 26.36
CA ASP A 126 -15.89 9.59 27.71
C ASP A 126 -14.40 9.25 27.86
N ILE A 127 -13.76 8.80 26.77
CA ILE A 127 -12.34 8.45 26.74
C ILE A 127 -11.50 9.64 26.25
N TRP A 128 -11.98 10.32 25.21
CA TRP A 128 -11.29 11.44 24.56
C TRP A 128 -12.13 12.70 24.76
N SER A 129 -11.91 13.44 25.85
CA SER A 129 -12.72 14.61 26.16
C SER A 129 -12.49 15.80 25.23
N LYS A 130 -11.33 15.87 24.56
CA LYS A 130 -10.94 16.96 23.63
C LYS A 130 -10.98 16.53 22.16
N ASN A 131 -11.15 17.48 21.25
CA ASN A 131 -11.11 17.24 19.79
C ASN A 131 -9.70 16.97 19.24
N ASN A 132 -8.66 17.13 20.06
CA ASN A 132 -7.28 16.75 19.76
C ASN A 132 -6.55 16.52 21.09
N PRO A 133 -5.87 15.37 21.28
CA PRO A 133 -5.87 14.18 20.42
C PRO A 133 -7.22 13.45 20.44
N PHE A 134 -7.43 12.54 19.49
CA PHE A 134 -8.64 11.70 19.43
C PHE A 134 -8.37 10.36 18.74
N GLN A 135 -9.24 9.38 18.96
CA GLN A 135 -9.13 8.05 18.38
C GLN A 135 -10.47 7.56 17.84
N PHE A 136 -10.39 6.79 16.76
CA PHE A 136 -11.50 6.04 16.19
C PHE A 136 -11.17 4.56 16.12
N SER A 137 -12.13 3.73 16.52
CA SER A 137 -12.05 2.29 16.29
C SER A 137 -12.47 1.98 14.85
N LEU A 138 -11.86 0.94 14.27
CA LEU A 138 -12.21 0.39 12.97
C LEU A 138 -12.96 -0.92 13.24
N GLY A 139 -14.24 -0.96 12.87
CA GLY A 139 -15.16 -2.07 13.14
C GLY A 139 -14.94 -3.26 12.22
N PRO A 140 -15.75 -4.33 12.31
CA PRO A 140 -15.62 -5.50 11.44
C PRO A 140 -16.00 -5.22 9.98
N SER A 141 -15.43 -5.99 9.03
CA SER A 141 -15.71 -5.90 7.58
C SER A 141 -17.14 -6.26 7.17
N SER A 142 -17.88 -7.00 8.00
CA SER A 142 -19.28 -7.38 7.77
C SER A 142 -20.13 -6.81 8.88
N VAL A 143 -21.11 -6.00 8.51
CA VAL A 143 -22.03 -5.36 9.45
C VAL A 143 -23.32 -6.17 9.43
N ASN A 144 -23.60 -6.92 10.51
CA ASN A 144 -24.98 -7.31 10.79
C ASN A 144 -25.72 -6.04 11.22
N LEU A 145 -26.67 -5.58 10.41
CA LEU A 145 -27.44 -4.35 10.65
C LEU A 145 -28.15 -4.33 12.01
N SER A 146 -28.34 -5.49 12.65
CA SER A 146 -29.01 -5.63 13.95
C SER A 146 -28.20 -5.11 15.15
N SER A 147 -26.91 -4.77 14.98
CA SER A 147 -26.05 -4.21 16.05
C SER A 147 -25.62 -2.75 15.80
N MET A 148 -26.44 -1.97 15.06
CA MET A 148 -26.13 -0.66 14.47
C MET A 148 -25.87 0.52 15.44
N ASN A 149 -25.66 0.28 16.73
CA ASN A 149 -25.53 1.33 17.75
C ASN A 149 -24.13 1.37 18.39
N GLN A 150 -23.06 1.32 17.59
CA GLN A 150 -21.74 1.69 18.08
C GLN A 150 -21.35 3.07 17.54
N PRO A 151 -21.79 4.17 18.20
CA PRO A 151 -21.28 5.48 17.87
C PRO A 151 -19.75 5.47 17.98
N ASN A 152 -19.08 6.35 17.23
CA ASN A 152 -17.63 6.56 17.31
C ASN A 152 -16.75 5.48 16.66
N THR A 153 -17.24 4.80 15.63
CA THR A 153 -16.52 3.73 14.90
C THR A 153 -16.65 3.88 13.39
N VAL A 154 -15.56 3.63 12.66
CA VAL A 154 -15.62 3.41 11.20
C VAL A 154 -16.04 1.97 10.96
N TYR A 155 -17.21 1.73 10.35
CA TYR A 155 -17.76 0.37 10.16
C TYR A 155 -17.08 -0.45 9.06
N ARG A 156 -15.77 -0.66 9.18
CA ARG A 156 -14.95 -1.43 8.26
C ARG A 156 -13.64 -1.83 8.93
N SER A 157 -13.24 -3.09 8.73
CA SER A 157 -11.90 -3.53 9.11
C SER A 157 -10.98 -3.39 7.91
N PHE A 158 -9.72 -3.08 8.19
CA PHE A 158 -8.69 -2.92 7.17
C PHE A 158 -7.57 -3.91 7.49
N SER A 159 -7.65 -5.07 6.85
CA SER A 159 -6.58 -6.07 6.85
C SER A 159 -5.74 -5.97 5.58
N ASP A 160 -4.52 -6.51 5.63
CA ASP A 160 -3.57 -6.46 4.52
C ASP A 160 -3.38 -5.05 3.95
N VAL A 161 -3.32 -4.06 4.84
CA VAL A 161 -3.11 -2.66 4.48
C VAL A 161 -1.73 -2.55 3.86
N HIS A 162 -1.73 -2.12 2.60
CA HIS A 162 -0.53 -1.89 1.81
C HIS A 162 -0.05 -0.45 1.95
N SER A 163 -0.96 0.52 1.96
CA SER A 163 -0.61 1.92 2.15
C SER A 163 -1.74 2.73 2.78
N VAL A 164 -1.35 3.81 3.44
CA VAL A 164 -2.27 4.84 3.96
C VAL A 164 -1.76 6.21 3.54
N THR A 165 -2.66 7.00 2.95
CA THR A 165 -2.40 8.38 2.53
C THR A 165 -3.36 9.34 3.24
N ILE A 166 -2.85 10.41 3.81
CA ILE A 166 -3.67 11.52 4.30
C ILE A 166 -3.90 12.51 3.15
N LYS A 167 -5.15 12.63 2.71
CA LYS A 167 -5.53 13.46 1.55
C LYS A 167 -5.92 14.86 1.96
N LYS A 168 -6.59 15.00 3.11
CA LYS A 168 -7.10 16.28 3.56
C LYS A 168 -7.21 16.34 5.07
N ILE A 169 -6.90 17.51 5.62
CA ILE A 169 -7.12 17.82 7.03
C ILE A 169 -7.80 19.18 7.11
N ILE A 170 -8.87 19.26 7.90
CA ILE A 170 -9.58 20.51 8.19
C ILE A 170 -9.50 20.71 9.69
N ILE A 171 -8.93 21.84 10.11
CA ILE A 171 -8.86 22.23 11.53
C ILE A 171 -9.43 23.62 11.72
N PRO A 172 -9.87 23.97 12.93
CA PRO A 172 -10.22 25.34 13.26
C PRO A 172 -9.00 26.23 13.05
N TYR A 173 -9.21 27.35 12.37
CA TYR A 173 -8.16 28.33 12.20
C TYR A 173 -7.87 28.94 13.58
N THR A 174 -6.70 28.61 14.10
CA THR A 174 -6.21 29.16 15.36
C THR A 174 -5.16 30.22 15.03
N ASN A 175 -5.12 31.33 15.76
CA ASN A 175 -4.06 32.34 15.63
C ASN A 175 -2.71 31.84 16.18
N VAL A 176 -2.43 30.53 16.10
CA VAL A 176 -1.18 29.94 16.53
C VAL A 176 -0.12 30.32 15.50
N SER A 177 0.74 31.27 15.87
CA SER A 177 1.82 31.80 15.04
C SER A 177 2.99 30.80 14.94
N VAL A 178 2.75 29.66 14.31
CA VAL A 178 3.77 28.63 14.01
C VAL A 178 3.85 28.38 12.50
N PRO A 179 5.04 28.12 11.95
CA PRO A 179 5.23 27.96 10.50
C PRO A 179 4.61 26.66 9.95
N TYR A 180 4.42 25.65 10.80
CA TYR A 180 3.79 24.39 10.47
C TYR A 180 3.23 23.73 11.73
N LEU A 181 2.33 22.77 11.51
CA LEU A 181 1.90 21.82 12.54
C LEU A 181 2.43 20.43 12.19
N LEU A 182 2.47 19.57 13.19
CA LEU A 182 2.91 18.19 13.06
C LEU A 182 1.73 17.26 13.26
N LEU A 183 1.59 16.26 12.40
CA LEU A 183 0.60 15.21 12.50
C LEU A 183 1.27 13.93 12.99
N THR A 184 0.78 13.35 14.07
CA THR A 184 1.10 11.99 14.51
C THR A 184 -0.11 11.09 14.28
N VAL A 185 0.12 9.91 13.71
CA VAL A 185 -0.85 8.80 13.67
C VAL A 185 -0.19 7.59 14.30
N ASN A 186 -0.53 7.28 15.55
CA ASN A 186 0.26 6.36 16.39
C ASN A 186 0.45 4.99 15.74
N GLU A 187 -0.62 4.44 15.15
CA GLU A 187 -0.63 3.11 14.54
C GLU A 187 0.15 3.05 13.22
N LEU A 188 0.40 4.19 12.57
CA LEU A 188 1.18 4.27 11.34
C LEU A 188 2.66 4.60 11.63
N GLY A 189 2.95 5.15 12.80
CA GLY A 189 4.30 5.61 13.16
C GLY A 189 4.75 6.80 12.32
N SER A 190 6.07 6.97 12.21
CA SER A 190 6.66 8.09 11.47
C SER A 190 6.77 7.83 9.97
N ASN A 191 6.66 8.90 9.19
CA ASN A 191 6.91 8.92 7.75
C ASN A 191 7.96 9.98 7.37
N ILE A 192 8.53 10.65 8.37
CA ILE A 192 9.47 11.76 8.20
C ILE A 192 10.69 11.47 9.07
N SER A 193 11.88 11.61 8.48
CA SER A 193 13.14 11.66 9.23
C SER A 193 13.48 13.11 9.55
N GLY A 194 13.35 13.48 10.82
CA GLY A 194 13.65 14.82 11.32
C GLY A 194 14.97 14.88 12.09
N THR A 195 15.35 16.10 12.48
CA THR A 195 16.59 16.35 13.24
C THR A 195 16.39 16.32 14.75
N ASN A 196 15.17 16.06 15.23
CA ASN A 196 14.85 15.93 16.65
C ASN A 196 13.77 14.85 16.87
N ASP A 197 13.63 14.43 18.13
CA ASP A 197 12.72 13.35 18.51
C ASP A 197 11.25 13.64 18.22
N ILE A 198 10.83 14.91 18.28
CA ILE A 198 9.45 15.30 17.99
C ILE A 198 9.16 15.03 16.52
N MET A 199 9.99 15.57 15.62
CA MET A 199 9.84 15.39 14.16
C MET A 199 10.01 13.94 13.73
N ASN A 200 10.96 13.21 14.35
CA ASN A 200 11.20 11.80 14.06
C ASN A 200 10.00 10.90 14.37
N ASN A 201 9.08 11.35 15.23
CA ASN A 201 7.89 10.61 15.63
C ASN A 201 6.60 11.15 14.98
N CYS A 202 6.72 11.92 13.88
CA CYS A 202 5.58 12.47 13.16
C CYS A 202 5.31 11.72 11.86
N PHE A 203 4.02 11.48 11.60
CA PHE A 203 3.56 10.94 10.33
C PHE A 203 3.69 11.99 9.21
N GLY A 204 3.36 13.25 9.49
CA GLY A 204 3.33 14.30 8.48
C GLY A 204 3.49 15.70 9.08
N HIS A 205 3.59 16.72 8.23
CA HIS A 205 3.57 18.12 8.65
C HIS A 205 2.59 18.95 7.81
N LEU A 206 1.92 19.91 8.46
CA LEU A 206 0.86 20.72 7.87
C LEU A 206 1.36 22.12 7.56
N THR A 207 1.35 22.49 6.28
CA THR A 207 1.82 23.79 5.76
C THR A 207 0.86 24.32 4.70
N ASN A 208 0.92 25.64 4.46
CA ASN A 208 0.19 26.33 3.38
C ASN A 208 -1.33 26.03 3.34
N PRO A 209 -2.08 26.26 4.43
CA PRO A 209 -3.51 26.02 4.43
C PRO A 209 -4.27 27.00 3.54
N ILE A 210 -5.36 26.53 2.95
CA ILE A 210 -6.39 27.40 2.38
C ILE A 210 -7.37 27.75 3.50
N ILE A 211 -7.51 29.04 3.81
CA ILE A 211 -8.43 29.49 4.85
C ILE A 211 -9.83 29.64 4.27
N VAL A 212 -10.80 28.96 4.87
CA VAL A 212 -12.22 29.01 4.48
C VAL A 212 -13.04 29.28 5.74
N GLY A 213 -13.54 30.50 5.87
CA GLY A 213 -14.19 30.95 7.11
C GLY A 213 -13.25 30.84 8.31
N ASN A 214 -13.70 30.16 9.36
CA ASN A 214 -12.93 29.95 10.59
C ASN A 214 -12.12 28.64 10.58
N TYR A 215 -11.84 28.07 9.40
CA TYR A 215 -11.15 26.79 9.27
C TYR A 215 -9.97 26.88 8.30
N ALA A 216 -8.91 26.15 8.62
CA ALA A 216 -7.75 25.92 7.77
C ALA A 216 -7.87 24.56 7.09
N HIS A 217 -7.79 24.57 5.76
CA HIS A 217 -7.87 23.37 4.93
C HIS A 217 -6.48 23.04 4.38
N PHE A 218 -5.96 21.88 4.75
CA PHE A 218 -4.74 21.31 4.20
C PHE A 218 -5.12 20.21 3.22
N VAL A 219 -4.72 20.35 1.96
CA VAL A 219 -5.10 19.44 0.87
C VAL A 219 -3.84 18.90 0.19
N TYR A 220 -3.74 17.58 0.10
CA TYR A 220 -2.58 16.88 -0.44
C TYR A 220 -2.96 16.07 -1.68
N ASN A 221 -2.60 16.62 -2.84
CA ASN A 221 -2.81 15.99 -4.14
C ASN A 221 -1.68 15.02 -4.46
N GLU A 222 -1.49 14.01 -3.62
CA GLU A 222 -0.53 12.95 -3.90
C GLU A 222 -1.11 11.99 -4.95
N ASN A 223 -0.33 11.75 -6.01
CA ASN A 223 -0.66 10.79 -7.05
C ASN A 223 -0.41 9.37 -6.52
N PHE A 224 -1.50 8.76 -6.06
CA PHE A 224 -1.52 7.42 -5.50
C PHE A 224 -0.88 6.36 -6.43
N GLU A 225 -1.13 6.42 -7.73
CA GLU A 225 -0.56 5.46 -8.69
C GLU A 225 0.96 5.54 -8.72
N SER A 226 1.51 6.76 -8.64
CA SER A 226 2.95 6.95 -8.58
C SER A 226 3.54 6.37 -7.29
N VAL A 227 2.89 6.56 -6.14
CA VAL A 227 3.42 6.11 -4.84
C VAL A 227 3.45 4.58 -4.74
N VAL A 228 2.37 3.92 -5.17
CA VAL A 228 2.28 2.44 -5.15
C VAL A 228 3.22 1.80 -6.17
N GLN A 229 3.40 2.42 -7.35
CA GLN A 229 4.25 1.84 -8.40
C GLN A 229 5.75 2.09 -8.17
N THR A 230 6.14 3.19 -7.54
CA THR A 230 7.55 3.51 -7.29
C THR A 230 8.03 3.05 -5.93
N GLY A 231 7.12 2.67 -5.01
CA GLY A 231 7.45 2.35 -3.63
C GLY A 231 7.99 3.55 -2.85
N GLN A 232 7.77 4.77 -3.35
CA GLN A 232 8.27 5.98 -2.70
C GLN A 232 7.23 6.50 -1.71
N GLU A 233 7.55 6.43 -0.43
CA GLU A 233 6.83 7.18 0.60
C GLU A 233 6.93 8.68 0.33
N SER A 234 5.88 9.41 0.70
CA SER A 234 5.82 10.87 0.65
C SER A 234 5.65 11.40 2.08
N HIS A 235 5.65 12.72 2.29
CA HIS A 235 5.39 13.26 3.62
C HIS A 235 3.96 12.99 4.18
N MET A 236 3.03 12.45 3.38
CA MET A 236 1.65 12.12 3.78
C MET A 236 1.19 10.71 3.37
N THR A 237 2.06 9.89 2.76
CA THR A 237 1.77 8.49 2.40
C THR A 237 2.81 7.55 2.95
N LYS A 238 2.34 6.54 3.68
CA LYS A 238 3.17 5.46 4.20
C LYS A 238 2.86 4.14 3.50
N ILE A 239 3.90 3.38 3.19
CA ILE A 239 3.79 2.05 2.56
C ILE A 239 4.22 1.00 3.59
N PHE A 240 3.42 -0.05 3.73
CA PHE A 240 3.66 -1.11 4.70
C PHE A 240 4.24 -2.36 4.02
N SER A 241 5.44 -2.74 4.46
CA SER A 241 6.11 -3.99 4.11
C SER A 241 6.87 -4.50 5.36
N PRO A 242 6.36 -5.51 6.10
CA PRO A 242 5.15 -6.29 5.82
C PRO A 242 3.85 -5.47 5.92
N ARG A 243 2.79 -5.94 5.26
CA ARG A 243 1.44 -5.34 5.36
C ARG A 243 0.91 -5.47 6.79
N ILE A 244 0.08 -4.52 7.20
CA ILE A 244 -0.46 -4.46 8.56
C ILE A 244 -1.98 -4.64 8.59
N GLU A 245 -2.51 -4.86 9.79
CA GLU A 245 -3.93 -4.75 10.09
C GLU A 245 -4.16 -3.51 10.95
N LEU A 246 -5.23 -2.76 10.64
CA LEU A 246 -5.64 -1.60 11.42
C LEU A 246 -6.96 -1.90 12.12
N SER A 247 -6.94 -1.83 13.46
CA SER A 247 -8.11 -1.93 14.33
C SER A 247 -8.57 -0.58 14.89
N LYS A 248 -7.71 0.44 14.83
CA LYS A 248 -7.96 1.79 15.31
C LYS A 248 -7.00 2.79 14.67
N LEU A 249 -7.33 4.07 14.77
CA LEU A 249 -6.46 5.19 14.39
C LEU A 249 -6.53 6.26 15.46
N THR A 250 -5.37 6.66 15.98
CA THR A 250 -5.19 7.70 16.98
C THR A 250 -4.44 8.87 16.35
N PHE A 251 -5.07 10.06 16.37
CA PHE A 251 -4.54 11.27 15.76
C PHE A 251 -4.14 12.29 16.82
N ASP A 252 -3.01 12.94 16.59
CA ASP A 252 -2.52 14.06 17.39
C ASP A 252 -1.94 15.13 16.47
N ILE A 253 -2.40 16.37 16.64
CA ILE A 253 -1.85 17.55 15.97
C ILE A 253 -1.06 18.39 16.98
N LYS A 254 0.23 18.53 16.73
CA LYS A 254 1.18 19.20 17.62
C LYS A 254 1.76 20.44 16.96
N LYS A 255 2.21 21.38 17.78
CA LYS A 255 3.12 22.45 17.37
C LYS A 255 4.54 21.90 17.14
N PRO A 256 5.45 22.68 16.53
CA PRO A 256 6.84 22.26 16.32
C PRO A 256 7.61 21.87 17.59
N ASP A 257 7.22 22.43 18.74
CA ASP A 257 7.79 22.13 20.06
C ASP A 257 7.22 20.84 20.69
N GLY A 258 6.31 20.14 19.99
CA GLY A 258 5.67 18.91 20.46
C GLY A 258 4.44 19.14 21.33
N THR A 259 4.08 20.39 21.63
CA THR A 259 2.87 20.69 22.42
C THR A 259 1.61 20.44 21.60
N ILE A 260 0.63 19.77 22.20
CA ILE A 260 -0.66 19.46 21.57
C ILE A 260 -1.42 20.76 21.32
N VAL A 261 -1.98 20.92 20.11
CA VAL A 261 -2.81 22.07 19.78
C VAL A 261 -4.21 21.87 20.38
N ASP A 262 -4.66 22.84 21.18
CA ASP A 262 -6.04 22.85 21.68
C ASP A 262 -6.94 23.61 20.69
N PHE A 263 -7.90 22.90 20.11
CA PHE A 263 -8.87 23.45 19.17
C PHE A 263 -10.20 23.84 19.83
N GLY A 264 -10.35 23.65 21.15
CA GLY A 264 -11.62 23.80 21.86
C GLY A 264 -12.57 22.63 21.62
N ASN A 265 -13.55 22.46 22.51
CA ASN A 265 -14.44 21.29 22.53
C ASN A 265 -15.58 21.31 21.51
N ASP A 266 -15.94 22.49 20.99
CA ASP A 266 -17.07 22.64 20.06
C ASP A 266 -16.67 22.64 18.59
N ASN A 267 -15.36 22.70 18.31
CA ASN A 267 -14.84 22.78 16.95
C ASN A 267 -14.42 21.40 16.42
N SER A 268 -14.65 21.17 15.13
CA SER A 268 -14.32 19.88 14.50
C SER A 268 -12.90 19.88 13.94
N VAL A 269 -12.20 18.76 14.12
CA VAL A 269 -11.02 18.38 13.35
C VAL A 269 -11.41 17.23 12.43
N VAL A 270 -11.33 17.46 11.12
CA VAL A 270 -11.70 16.46 10.10
C VAL A 270 -10.45 15.95 9.40
N ILE A 271 -10.34 14.64 9.23
CA ILE A 271 -9.25 13.97 8.51
C ILE A 271 -9.83 13.05 7.45
N GLU A 272 -9.39 13.25 6.21
CA GLU A 272 -9.68 12.38 5.08
C GLU A 272 -8.45 11.53 4.75
N LEU A 273 -8.61 10.21 4.83
CA LEU A 273 -7.60 9.22 4.53
C LEU A 273 -8.03 8.34 3.36
N GLN A 274 -7.04 7.90 2.61
CA GLN A 274 -7.14 6.87 1.60
C GLN A 274 -6.36 5.64 2.10
N ILE A 275 -7.06 4.54 2.40
CA ILE A 275 -6.47 3.27 2.84
C ILE A 275 -6.53 2.28 1.69
N THR A 276 -5.39 1.72 1.32
CA THR A 276 -5.30 0.71 0.27
C THR A 276 -4.97 -0.64 0.87
N CYS A 277 -5.84 -1.60 0.60
CA CYS A 277 -5.70 -2.99 1.04
C CYS A 277 -5.46 -3.90 -0.16
N LEU A 278 -4.80 -5.03 0.08
CA LEU A 278 -4.80 -6.11 -0.89
C LEU A 278 -6.22 -6.68 -1.04
N ARG A 279 -6.73 -6.74 -2.27
CA ARG A 279 -7.96 -7.45 -2.60
C ARG A 279 -7.64 -8.94 -2.72
N LYS A 280 -8.01 -9.70 -1.69
CA LYS A 280 -8.09 -11.16 -1.77
C LYS A 280 -9.36 -11.52 -2.54
N GLU A 281 -9.27 -11.69 -3.85
CA GLU A 281 -10.34 -12.40 -4.55
C GLU A 281 -10.18 -13.88 -4.23
N LEU A 282 -11.19 -14.47 -3.58
CA LEU A 282 -11.36 -15.92 -3.64
C LEU A 282 -11.68 -16.25 -5.09
N GLU A 283 -10.73 -16.85 -5.80
CA GLU A 283 -10.98 -17.45 -7.12
C GLU A 283 -11.97 -18.61 -6.96
N ASN A 284 -13.27 -18.29 -6.86
CA ASN A 284 -14.37 -19.24 -6.98
C ASN A 284 -14.83 -19.36 -8.44
N THR A 285 -13.91 -19.27 -9.40
CA THR A 285 -14.20 -19.44 -10.83
C THR A 285 -14.13 -20.89 -11.32
N MET A 286 -13.93 -21.87 -10.44
CA MET A 286 -13.82 -23.30 -10.83
C MET A 286 -15.04 -24.19 -10.48
N LEU A 287 -16.18 -23.65 -10.02
CA LEU A 287 -17.34 -24.48 -9.67
C LEU A 287 -18.67 -24.05 -10.31
N VAL A 288 -18.65 -23.51 -11.53
CA VAL A 288 -19.86 -23.47 -12.35
C VAL A 288 -19.55 -23.97 -13.76
N ARG A 289 -20.19 -25.09 -14.10
CA ARG A 289 -20.20 -25.88 -15.37
C ARG A 289 -19.31 -27.13 -15.25
N ARG A 290 -19.82 -28.37 -15.28
CA ARG A 290 -20.99 -28.88 -16.00
C ARG A 290 -21.67 -30.04 -15.23
N SER A 291 -22.99 -29.95 -15.10
CA SER A 291 -23.89 -31.11 -15.28
C SER A 291 -24.12 -31.30 -16.78
#